data_AF-A0A8T6RC76-F1
#
_entry.id   AF-A0A8T6RC76-F1
#
_cell.length_a   1.000
_cell.length_b   1.000
_cell.length_c   1.000
_cell.angle_alpha   90.00
_cell.angle_beta   90.00
_cell.angle_gamma   90.00
#
_symmetry.space_group_name_H-M   'P 1'
#
loop_
_entity.id
_entity.type
_entity.pdbx_description
1 polymer ?
#
loop_
_entity_poly.entity_id
_entity_poly.type
_entity_poly.pdbx_seq_one_letter_code
_entity_poly.pdbx_strand_id
1 'polypeptide(L)'
;MDRMKAQTKLICIGVVFMILLSGIIIMAVFDDVDGPLIYQIDVLPISPQPGDYISVIIYCIDPSGVSGARLSWMINGAEWKSTDMNFFACLCIAGGRWVANFGPMGEGDQAQFFVTATDNSPYQNEADSQVFSVEI
;
A
#
# COMPACT_ATOMS: atom_id res chain seq x y z
N MET A 1 10.98 10.81 -49.86
CA MET A 1 11.39 11.94 -48.98
C MET A 1 10.30 12.32 -47.98
N ASP A 2 9.02 12.37 -48.37
CA ASP A 2 7.92 12.75 -47.47
C ASP A 2 7.62 11.76 -46.33
N ARG A 3 7.77 10.45 -46.57
CA ARG A 3 7.63 9.41 -45.55
C ARG A 3 8.63 9.58 -44.39
N MET A 4 9.87 9.93 -44.71
CA MET A 4 10.94 10.16 -43.73
C MET A 4 10.66 11.43 -42.90
N LYS A 5 10.21 12.53 -43.53
CA LYS A 5 9.80 13.75 -42.82
C LYS A 5 8.62 13.51 -41.88
N ALA A 6 7.64 12.71 -42.30
CA ALA A 6 6.50 12.33 -41.45
C ALA A 6 6.93 11.47 -40.26
N GLN A 7 7.84 10.50 -40.46
CA GLN A 7 8.41 9.70 -39.37
C GLN A 7 9.21 10.56 -38.38
N THR A 8 10.04 11.50 -38.86
CA THR A 8 10.76 12.43 -37.98
C THR A 8 9.81 13.28 -37.15
N LYS A 9 8.73 13.81 -37.74
CA LYS A 9 7.72 14.58 -36.99
C LYS A 9 7.03 13.74 -35.92
N LEU A 10 6.67 12.48 -36.25
CA LEU A 10 6.05 11.57 -35.29
C LEU A 10 6.99 11.26 -34.12
N ILE A 11 8.28 11.02 -34.40
CA ILE A 11 9.31 10.81 -33.38
C ILE A 11 9.43 12.08 -32.51
N CYS A 12 9.51 13.26 -33.10
CA CYS A 12 9.59 14.52 -32.33
C CYS A 12 8.37 14.72 -31.42
N ILE A 13 7.15 14.46 -31.90
CA ILE A 13 5.93 14.55 -31.09
C ILE A 13 5.97 13.53 -29.94
N GLY A 14 6.39 12.29 -30.23
CA GLY A 14 6.55 11.25 -29.20
C GLY A 14 7.54 11.65 -28.12
N VAL A 15 8.68 12.24 -28.49
CA VAL A 15 9.69 12.74 -27.55
C VAL A 15 9.13 13.86 -26.68
N VAL A 16 8.44 14.84 -27.28
CA VAL A 16 7.81 15.94 -26.53
C VAL A 16 6.78 15.42 -25.54
N PHE A 17 5.96 14.44 -25.95
CA PHE A 17 4.96 13.82 -25.06
C PHE A 17 5.62 13.06 -23.91
N MET A 18 6.69 12.31 -24.17
CA MET A 18 7.44 11.58 -23.13
C MET A 18 8.08 12.54 -22.12
N ILE A 19 8.65 13.66 -22.57
CA ILE A 19 9.22 14.68 -21.69
C ILE A 19 8.12 15.30 -20.81
N LEU A 20 6.99 15.69 -21.40
CA LEU A 20 5.85 16.23 -20.65
C LEU A 20 5.32 15.23 -19.63
N LEU A 21 5.13 13.97 -20.02
CA LEU A 21 4.67 12.91 -19.14
C LEU A 21 5.64 12.69 -17.97
N SER A 22 6.94 12.62 -18.26
CA SER A 22 7.97 12.47 -17.21
C SER A 22 7.98 13.65 -16.24
N GLY A 23 7.81 14.88 -16.73
CA GLY A 23 7.72 16.06 -15.87
C GLY A 23 6.52 16.02 -14.93
N ILE A 24 5.35 15.61 -15.44
CA ILE A 24 4.14 15.45 -14.62
C ILE A 24 4.34 14.37 -13.55
N ILE A 25 4.95 13.23 -13.91
CA ILE A 25 5.24 12.15 -12.95
C ILE A 25 6.20 12.63 -11.86
N ILE A 26 7.26 13.35 -12.22
CA ILE A 26 8.22 13.90 -11.24
C ILE A 26 7.50 14.85 -10.27
N MET A 27 6.67 15.77 -10.77
CA MET A 27 5.91 16.67 -9.89
C MET A 27 4.98 15.91 -8.95
N ALA A 28 4.27 14.90 -9.45
CA ALA A 28 3.39 14.06 -8.64
C ALA A 28 4.13 13.31 -7.52
N VAL A 29 5.42 13.03 -7.68
CA VAL A 29 6.24 12.33 -6.66
C VAL A 29 6.90 13.31 -5.68
N PHE A 30 7.41 14.45 -6.16
CA PHE A 30 8.19 15.38 -5.34
C PHE A 30 7.34 16.37 -4.55
N ASP A 31 6.15 16.71 -5.05
CA ASP A 31 5.22 17.61 -4.36
C ASP A 31 4.26 16.84 -3.43
N ASP A 32 4.40 15.51 -3.35
CA ASP A 32 3.55 14.69 -2.49
C ASP A 32 3.94 14.82 -1.02
N VAL A 33 2.96 15.22 -0.22
CA VAL A 33 3.08 15.50 1.21
C VAL A 33 2.05 14.74 2.04
N ASP A 34 1.15 14.02 1.39
CA ASP A 34 0.11 13.23 2.03
C ASP A 34 0.53 11.76 2.04
N GLY A 35 0.12 11.02 3.08
CA GLY A 35 0.35 9.58 3.12
C GLY A 35 -0.68 8.80 2.29
N PRO A 36 -0.46 7.49 2.07
CA PRO A 36 -1.35 6.68 1.23
C PRO A 36 -2.80 6.61 1.75
N LEU A 37 -3.76 6.59 0.83
CA LEU A 37 -5.15 6.30 1.15
C LEU A 37 -5.35 4.79 1.32
N ILE A 38 -5.54 4.33 2.55
CA ILE A 38 -5.98 2.96 2.87
C ILE A 38 -7.50 2.92 2.79
N TYR A 39 -8.06 2.39 1.70
CA TYR A 39 -9.50 2.45 1.42
C TYR A 39 -10.25 1.15 1.75
N GLN A 40 -9.54 0.05 1.96
CA GLN A 40 -10.14 -1.22 2.35
C GLN A 40 -9.18 -2.06 3.19
N ILE A 41 -9.73 -2.73 4.20
CA ILE A 41 -9.05 -3.68 5.07
C ILE A 41 -9.95 -4.90 5.21
N ASP A 42 -9.46 -6.07 4.79
CA ASP A 42 -10.12 -7.35 4.99
C ASP A 42 -9.36 -8.14 6.06
N VAL A 43 -10.11 -8.82 6.93
CA VAL A 43 -9.57 -9.65 8.01
C VAL A 43 -10.09 -11.07 7.84
N LEU A 44 -9.18 -12.05 7.82
CA LEU A 44 -9.50 -13.46 7.70
C LEU A 44 -8.81 -14.29 8.79
N PRO A 45 -9.45 -15.36 9.28
CA PRO A 45 -10.85 -15.72 9.05
C PRO A 45 -11.82 -14.75 9.75
N ILE A 46 -13.06 -14.68 9.26
CA ILE A 46 -14.11 -13.80 9.83
C ILE A 46 -14.54 -14.28 11.23
N SER A 47 -14.38 -15.58 11.52
CA SER A 47 -14.69 -16.20 12.80
C SER A 47 -13.51 -17.08 13.22
N PRO A 48 -12.42 -16.49 13.73
CA PRO A 48 -11.22 -17.22 14.08
C PRO A 48 -11.47 -18.20 15.23
N GLN A 49 -10.72 -19.29 15.22
CA GLN A 49 -10.73 -20.33 16.25
C GLN A 49 -9.38 -20.40 16.96
N PRO A 50 -9.32 -20.96 18.17
CA PRO A 50 -8.04 -21.19 18.84
C PRO A 50 -7.06 -21.96 17.96
N GLY A 51 -5.86 -21.42 17.78
CA GLY A 51 -4.81 -21.93 16.88
C GLY A 51 -4.76 -21.24 15.51
N ASP A 52 -5.76 -20.45 15.14
CA ASP A 52 -5.76 -19.74 13.85
C ASP A 52 -4.74 -18.60 13.83
N TYR A 53 -4.23 -18.34 12.62
CA TYR A 53 -3.54 -17.09 12.30
C TYR A 53 -4.54 -16.11 11.70
N ILE A 54 -4.42 -14.85 12.08
CA ILE A 54 -5.21 -13.75 11.51
C ILE A 54 -4.43 -13.16 10.34
N SER A 55 -5.05 -13.18 9.16
CA SER A 55 -4.57 -12.52 7.95
C SER A 55 -5.22 -11.16 7.81
N VAL A 56 -4.39 -10.12 7.70
CA VAL A 56 -4.82 -8.75 7.43
C VAL A 56 -4.39 -8.41 6.01
N ILE A 57 -5.37 -8.04 5.20
CA ILE A 57 -5.21 -7.68 3.79
C ILE A 57 -5.63 -6.23 3.66
N ILE A 58 -4.77 -5.39 3.13
CA ILE A 58 -5.10 -3.97 2.90
C ILE A 58 -4.99 -3.60 1.44
N TYR A 59 -5.76 -2.59 1.08
CA TYR A 59 -5.77 -1.99 -0.23
C TYR A 59 -5.52 -0.50 -0.06
N CYS A 60 -4.45 -0.03 -0.68
CA CYS A 60 -4.05 1.36 -0.60
C CYS A 60 -3.57 1.89 -1.95
N ILE A 61 -3.75 3.20 -2.13
CA ILE A 61 -3.30 3.97 -3.28
C ILE A 61 -2.66 5.27 -2.82
N ASP A 62 -1.73 5.77 -3.62
CA ASP A 62 -1.05 7.03 -3.37
C ASP A 62 -0.60 7.66 -4.70
N PRO A 63 -0.68 8.98 -4.93
CA PRO A 63 -0.24 9.60 -6.19
C PRO A 63 1.23 9.34 -6.55
N SER A 64 2.12 9.34 -5.55
CA SER A 64 3.53 8.98 -5.71
C SER A 64 3.77 7.47 -5.78
N GLY A 65 2.76 6.68 -5.43
CA GLY A 65 2.78 5.22 -5.32
C GLY A 65 2.99 4.76 -3.87
N VAL A 66 2.73 3.48 -3.59
CA VAL A 66 2.92 2.91 -2.24
C VAL A 66 4.20 2.09 -2.23
N SER A 67 5.15 2.43 -1.36
CA SER A 67 6.44 1.75 -1.23
C SER A 67 6.40 0.58 -0.25
N GLY A 68 5.53 0.64 0.76
CA GLY A 68 5.48 -0.34 1.83
C GLY A 68 4.20 -0.29 2.64
N ALA A 69 3.97 -1.34 3.43
CA ALA A 69 2.98 -1.35 4.49
C ALA A 69 3.47 -2.20 5.67
N ARG A 70 3.07 -1.83 6.87
CA ARG A 70 3.39 -2.53 8.12
C ARG A 70 2.11 -2.86 8.87
N LEU A 71 2.01 -4.10 9.33
CA LEU A 71 0.97 -4.53 10.26
C LEU A 71 1.51 -4.45 11.68
N SER A 72 0.81 -3.74 12.54
CA SER A 72 1.10 -3.64 13.97
C SER A 72 -0.04 -4.26 14.76
N TRP A 73 0.26 -5.12 15.74
CA TRP A 73 -0.74 -5.77 16.57
C TRP A 73 -0.26 -5.96 18.01
N MET A 74 -1.21 -6.11 18.92
CA MET A 74 -0.98 -6.58 20.28
C MET A 74 -2.04 -7.60 20.68
N ILE A 75 -1.72 -8.46 21.64
CA ILE A 75 -2.63 -9.50 22.16
C ILE A 75 -2.75 -9.29 23.67
N ASN A 76 -3.98 -9.26 24.19
CA ASN A 76 -4.31 -9.13 25.61
C ASN A 76 -3.63 -7.92 26.30
N GLY A 77 -3.53 -6.79 25.58
CA GLY A 77 -2.91 -5.57 26.09
C GLY A 77 -1.39 -5.63 26.30
N ALA A 78 -0.73 -6.63 25.70
CA ALA A 78 0.73 -6.71 25.68
C ALA A 78 1.37 -5.60 24.81
N GLU A 79 2.70 -5.61 24.71
CA GLU A 79 3.42 -4.70 23.83
C GLU A 79 3.05 -4.90 22.36
N TRP A 80 3.00 -3.79 21.62
CA TRP A 80 2.82 -3.79 20.17
C TRP A 80 3.98 -4.50 19.48
N LYS A 81 3.63 -5.46 18.63
CA LYS A 81 4.52 -6.14 17.69
C LYS A 81 4.20 -5.64 16.29
N SER A 82 5.17 -5.70 15.40
CA SER A 82 4.98 -5.30 14.01
C SER A 82 5.68 -6.23 13.02
N THR A 83 5.15 -6.31 11.82
CA THR A 83 5.73 -7.03 10.70
C THR A 83 5.45 -6.28 9.41
N ASP A 84 6.38 -6.34 8.47
CA ASP A 84 6.17 -5.77 7.14
C ASP A 84 5.16 -6.63 6.36
N MET A 85 4.27 -5.97 5.64
CA MET A 85 3.30 -6.63 4.76
C MET A 85 3.95 -6.96 3.42
N ASN A 86 3.55 -8.09 2.85
CA ASN A 86 4.00 -8.51 1.53
C ASN A 86 3.11 -7.90 0.45
N PHE A 87 3.73 -7.26 -0.53
CA PHE A 87 3.04 -6.82 -1.75
C PHE A 87 2.57 -8.04 -2.54
N PHE A 88 1.26 -8.14 -2.77
CA PHE A 88 0.67 -9.29 -3.47
C PHE A 88 0.34 -8.98 -4.93
N ALA A 89 -0.29 -7.84 -5.20
CA ALA A 89 -0.70 -7.48 -6.54
C ALA A 89 -0.83 -5.97 -6.71
N CYS A 90 -0.43 -5.49 -7.89
CA CYS A 90 -0.76 -4.17 -8.38
C CYS A 90 -2.23 -4.16 -8.82
N LEU A 91 -3.03 -3.28 -8.24
CA LEU A 91 -4.44 -3.11 -8.62
C LEU A 91 -4.66 -1.84 -9.45
N CYS A 92 -3.70 -0.92 -9.43
CA CYS A 92 -3.62 0.27 -10.27
C CYS A 92 -2.17 0.77 -10.35
N ILE A 93 -1.88 1.72 -11.25
CA ILE A 93 -0.54 2.29 -11.46
C ILE A 93 0.10 2.82 -10.16
N ALA A 94 -0.71 3.23 -9.18
CA ALA A 94 -0.24 3.94 -7.99
C ALA A 94 -0.63 3.24 -6.66
N GLY A 95 -0.88 1.93 -6.68
CA GLY A 95 -1.27 1.20 -5.47
C GLY A 95 -1.50 -0.29 -5.64
N GLY A 96 -1.80 -0.98 -4.54
CA GLY A 96 -1.91 -2.43 -4.55
C GLY A 96 -2.44 -3.06 -3.29
N ARG A 97 -2.42 -4.39 -3.31
CA ARG A 97 -2.86 -5.25 -2.22
C ARG A 97 -1.66 -5.72 -1.41
N TRP A 98 -1.71 -5.52 -0.10
CA TRP A 98 -0.67 -5.91 0.85
C TRP A 98 -1.22 -6.88 1.87
N VAL A 99 -0.41 -7.89 2.27
CA VAL A 99 -0.85 -8.96 3.16
C VAL A 99 0.19 -9.26 4.24
N ALA A 100 -0.24 -9.31 5.50
CA ALA A 100 0.53 -9.83 6.61
C ALA A 100 -0.36 -10.68 7.53
N ASN A 101 0.28 -11.51 8.34
CA ASN A 101 -0.42 -12.37 9.29
C ASN A 101 0.18 -12.21 10.69
N PHE A 102 -0.66 -12.37 11.71
CA PHE A 102 -0.22 -12.53 13.09
C PHE A 102 -0.93 -13.70 13.75
N GLY A 103 -0.39 -14.16 14.88
CA GLY A 103 -0.85 -15.35 15.58
C GLY A 103 0.27 -16.39 15.77
N PRO A 104 -0.07 -17.63 16.14
CA PRO A 104 -1.43 -18.13 16.32
C PRO A 104 -2.12 -17.49 17.52
N MET A 105 -3.45 -17.47 17.51
CA MET A 105 -4.28 -16.92 18.58
C MET A 105 -4.76 -18.02 19.54
N GLY A 106 -4.74 -17.75 20.85
CA GLY A 106 -5.26 -18.64 21.89
C GLY A 106 -6.76 -18.49 22.13
N GLU A 107 -7.35 -19.43 22.87
CA GLU A 107 -8.73 -19.33 23.35
C GLU A 107 -8.88 -18.15 24.32
N GLY A 108 -9.83 -17.25 24.06
CA GLY A 108 -10.06 -16.06 24.86
C GLY A 108 -9.09 -14.91 24.58
N ASP A 109 -8.20 -15.04 23.59
CA ASP A 109 -7.29 -13.95 23.20
C ASP A 109 -8.06 -12.80 22.54
N GLN A 110 -7.70 -11.59 22.94
CA GLN A 110 -8.16 -10.35 22.35
C GLN A 110 -7.00 -9.66 21.65
N ALA A 111 -7.03 -9.62 20.33
CA ALA A 111 -6.07 -8.89 19.53
C ALA A 111 -6.58 -7.50 19.18
N GLN A 112 -5.67 -6.53 19.17
CA GLN A 112 -5.88 -5.23 18.53
C GLN A 112 -4.82 -5.04 17.46
N PHE A 113 -5.18 -4.48 16.32
CA PHE A 113 -4.25 -4.23 15.23
C PHE A 113 -4.56 -2.92 14.49
N PHE A 114 -3.55 -2.35 13.85
CA PHE A 114 -3.68 -1.30 12.85
C PHE A 114 -2.62 -1.52 11.78
N VAL A 115 -2.76 -0.83 10.65
CA VAL A 115 -1.76 -0.84 9.59
C VAL A 115 -1.23 0.56 9.33
N THR A 116 0.04 0.65 8.93
CA THR A 116 0.68 1.87 8.44
C THR A 116 1.08 1.61 6.99
N ALA A 117 0.63 2.45 6.06
CA ALA A 117 1.09 2.44 4.67
C ALA A 117 2.07 3.58 4.44
N THR A 118 3.11 3.35 3.64
CA THR A 118 4.15 4.33 3.32
C THR A 118 4.15 4.60 1.81
N ASP A 119 4.15 5.88 1.44
CA ASP A 119 4.19 6.31 0.05
C ASP A 119 5.59 6.10 -0.58
N ASN A 120 5.75 6.49 -1.84
CA ASN A 120 7.01 6.42 -2.57
C ASN A 120 7.57 7.82 -2.89
N SER A 121 7.12 8.83 -2.14
CA SER A 121 7.67 10.18 -2.22
C SER A 121 9.08 10.22 -1.60
N PRO A 122 9.88 11.28 -1.86
CA PRO A 122 11.16 11.47 -1.19
C PRO A 122 11.05 11.60 0.34
N TYR A 123 9.85 11.93 0.85
CA TYR A 123 9.57 12.13 2.27
C TYR A 123 9.05 10.88 2.96
N GLN A 124 8.64 9.85 2.20
CA GLN A 124 8.13 8.58 2.74
C GLN A 124 6.97 8.84 3.72
N ASN A 125 5.96 9.56 3.24
CA ASN A 125 4.82 9.94 4.06
C ASN A 125 4.06 8.67 4.48
N GLU A 126 3.59 8.66 5.72
CA GLU A 126 2.89 7.52 6.30
C GLU A 126 1.41 7.86 6.57
N ALA A 127 0.56 6.86 6.46
CA ALA A 127 -0.83 6.92 6.86
C ALA A 127 -1.21 5.67 7.67
N ASP A 128 -1.81 5.91 8.83
CA ASP A 128 -2.32 4.85 9.70
C ASP A 128 -3.80 4.58 9.44
N SER A 129 -4.20 3.32 9.56
CA SER A 129 -5.61 2.98 9.76
C SER A 129 -6.07 3.31 11.18
N GLN A 130 -7.38 3.25 11.41
CA GLN A 130 -7.88 3.08 12.77
C GLN A 130 -7.41 1.75 13.39
N VAL A 131 -7.54 1.63 14.71
CA VAL A 131 -7.33 0.37 15.43
C VAL A 131 -8.58 -0.50 15.33
N PHE A 132 -8.38 -1.77 15.01
CA PHE A 132 -9.40 -2.81 14.94
C PHE A 132 -9.20 -3.82 16.07
N SER A 133 -10.27 -4.48 16.49
CA SER A 133 -10.24 -5.55 17.49
C SER A 133 -10.70 -6.87 16.87
N VAL A 134 -10.04 -7.97 17.25
CA VAL A 134 -10.41 -9.34 16.91
C VAL A 134 -10.42 -10.15 18.21
N GLU A 135 -11.51 -10.85 18.46
CA GLU A 135 -11.68 -11.71 19.64
C GLU A 135 -11.84 -13.16 19.17
N ILE A 136 -11.26 -14.09 19.95
CA ILE A 136 -11.44 -15.54 19.79
C ILE A 136 -12.20 -16.12 20.97
#